data_AF-A0A937HYP8-F1
#
_entry.id   AF-A0A937HYP8-F1
#
_cell.length_a   1.000
_cell.length_b   1.000
_cell.length_c   1.000
_cell.angle_alpha   90.00
_cell.angle_beta   90.00
_cell.angle_gamma   90.00
#
_symmetry.space_group_name_H-M   'P 1'
#
loop_
_entity.id
_entity.type
_entity.pdbx_description
1 polymer ?
#
loop_
_entity_poly.entity_id
_entity_poly.type
_entity_poly.pdbx_seq_one_letter_code
_entity_poly.pdbx_strand_id
1 'polypeptide(L)' 'MDNTTMHQYAVTYHCGEDWGEEMLQSVDLGHAVEAAHALFPSSCRISIREVKSASHTPTR' A
#
# COMPACT_ATOMS: atom_id res chain seq x y z
N MET A 1 -18.71 -12.77 -10.76
CA MET A 1 -18.12 -12.31 -9.49
C MET A 1 -16.63 -12.43 -9.65
N ASP A 2 -16.04 -11.36 -10.14
CA ASP A 2 -14.63 -11.21 -10.46
C ASP A 2 -13.83 -11.47 -9.18
N ASN A 3 -13.04 -12.54 -9.17
CA ASN A 3 -12.09 -12.83 -8.10
C ASN A 3 -10.91 -11.86 -8.24
N THR A 4 -11.18 -10.56 -8.10
CA THR A 4 -10.12 -9.57 -8.05
C THR A 4 -9.49 -9.69 -6.68
N THR A 5 -8.35 -10.38 -6.62
CA THR A 5 -7.53 -10.48 -5.42
C THR A 5 -7.22 -9.07 -4.96
N MET A 6 -7.77 -8.68 -3.80
CA MET A 6 -7.42 -7.41 -3.17
C MET A 6 -6.08 -7.59 -2.49
N HIS A 7 -5.09 -6.85 -2.96
CA HIS A 7 -3.77 -6.76 -2.36
C HIS A 7 -3.78 -5.69 -1.27
N GLN A 8 -3.03 -5.93 -0.21
CA GLN A 8 -2.85 -4.95 0.85
C GLN A 8 -1.48 -4.29 0.68
N TYR A 9 -1.44 -2.97 0.73
CA TYR A 9 -0.24 -2.17 0.57
C TYR A 9 -0.05 -1.28 1.79
N ALA A 10 1.14 -1.31 2.38
CA ALA A 10 1.54 -0.37 3.42
C ALA A 10 2.21 0.83 2.77
N VAL A 11 1.70 2.02 3.06
CA VAL A 11 2.21 3.31 2.61
C VAL A 11 2.84 4.01 3.78
N THR A 12 4.17 4.05 3.81
CA THR A 12 4.90 4.88 4.76
C THR A 12 5.07 6.26 4.15
N TYR A 13 4.69 7.31 4.87
CA TYR A 13 4.79 8.69 4.41
C TYR A 13 5.64 9.52 5.36
N HIS A 14 6.36 10.49 4.78
CA HIS A 14 7.20 11.42 5.51
C HIS A 14 7.05 12.83 4.91
N CYS A 15 6.33 13.69 5.63
CA CYS A 15 5.93 15.04 5.26
C CYS A 15 6.58 16.07 6.19
N GLY A 16 7.90 16.27 6.08
CA GLY A 16 8.63 17.16 6.99
C GLY A 16 8.88 16.53 8.35
N GLU A 17 8.20 17.02 9.40
CA GLU A 17 8.27 16.43 10.76
C GLU A 17 7.23 15.34 10.99
N ASP A 18 6.21 15.26 10.13
CA ASP A 18 5.13 14.29 10.21
C ASP A 18 5.50 13.00 9.47
N TRP A 19 5.44 11.87 10.17
CA TRP A 19 5.71 10.56 9.58
C TRP A 19 4.74 9.52 10.12
N GLY A 20 4.35 8.59 9.26
CA GLY A 20 3.37 7.56 9.62
C GLY A 20 3.31 6.43 8.60
N GLU A 21 2.45 5.48 8.87
CA GLU A 21 2.15 4.35 8.00
C GLU A 21 0.63 4.21 7.88
N GLU A 22 0.15 4.08 6.64
CA GLU A 22 -1.25 3.88 6.28
C GLU A 22 -1.40 2.59 5.49
N MET A 23 -2.51 1.88 5.70
CA MET A 23 -2.78 0.62 5.01
C MET A 23 -3.82 0.85 3.92
N LEU A 24 -3.43 0.61 2.67
CA LEU A 24 -4.31 0.67 1.51
C LEU A 24 -4.64 -0.72 1.01
N GLN A 25 -5.87 -0.89 0.52
CA GLN A 25 -6.26 -2.07 -0.24
C GLN A 25 -6.43 -1.66 -1.69
N SER A 26 -5.80 -2.41 -2.59
CA SER A 26 -5.83 -2.12 -4.02
C SER A 26 -5.73 -3.41 -4.81
N VAL A 27 -6.22 -3.38 -6.04
CA VAL A 27 -6.16 -4.52 -6.98
C VAL A 27 -4.75 -4.72 -7.55
N ASP A 28 -3.96 -3.64 -7.61
CA ASP A 28 -2.58 -3.64 -8.10
C ASP A 28 -1.76 -2.47 -7.51
N LEU A 29 -0.44 -2.52 -7.69
CA LEU A 29 0.49 -1.50 -7.20
C LEU A 29 0.28 -0.13 -7.86
N GLY A 30 -0.09 -0.09 -9.14
CA GLY A 30 -0.35 1.16 -9.86
C GLY A 30 -1.52 1.91 -9.24
N HIS A 31 -2.65 1.23 -9.05
CA HIS A 31 -3.79 1.80 -8.32
C HIS A 31 -3.45 2.20 -6.90
N ALA A 32 -2.60 1.43 -6.19
CA ALA A 32 -2.17 1.78 -4.84
C ALA A 32 -1.32 3.06 -4.82
N VAL A 33 -0.46 3.26 -5.81
CA VAL A 33 0.36 4.47 -5.99
C VAL A 33 -0.52 5.68 -6.29
N GLU A 34 -1.51 5.54 -7.18
CA GLU A 34 -2.43 6.64 -7.48
C GLU A 34 -3.25 7.04 -6.25
N ALA A 35 -3.77 6.05 -5.51
CA ALA A 35 -4.48 6.31 -4.25
C ALA A 35 -3.58 7.00 -3.21
N ALA A 36 -2.33 6.55 -3.06
CA ALA A 36 -1.39 7.17 -2.14
C ALA A 36 -1.03 8.61 -2.55
N HIS A 37 -0.81 8.89 -3.84
CA HIS A 37 -0.57 10.25 -4.32
C HIS A 37 -1.80 11.16 -4.22
N ALA A 38 -3.01 10.60 -4.20
CA ALA A 38 -4.21 11.38 -3.94
C ALA A 38 -4.35 11.77 -2.45
N LEU A 39 -3.78 10.96 -1.54
CA LEU A 39 -3.82 11.19 -0.09
C LEU A 39 -2.68 12.11 0.38
N PHE A 40 -1.48 11.93 -0.17
CA PHE A 40 -0.29 12.67 0.25
C PHE A 40 0.16 13.66 -0.82
N PRO A 41 0.38 14.94 -0.48
CA PRO A 41 0.86 15.93 -1.44
C PRO A 41 2.27 15.56 -1.95
N SER A 42 2.63 16.03 -3.16
CA SER A 42 3.89 15.70 -3.84
C SER A 42 5.16 16.10 -3.07
N SER A 43 5.03 16.98 -2.07
CA SER A 43 6.11 17.37 -1.15
C SER A 43 6.43 16.29 -0.12
N CYS A 44 5.55 15.31 0.08
CA CYS A 44 5.76 14.19 0.98
C CYS A 44 6.54 13.08 0.29
N ARG A 45 7.53 12.54 0.99
CA ARG A 45 8.22 11.33 0.54
C ARG A 45 7.38 10.14 0.97
N ILE A 46 6.83 9.41 -0.01
CA ILE A 46 6.07 8.19 0.24
C ILE A 46 6.84 6.96 -0.23
N SER A 47 6.67 5.85 0.49
CA SER A 47 7.19 4.53 0.16
C SER A 47 6.06 3.52 0.28
N ILE A 48 5.81 2.76 -0.78
CA ILE A 48 4.70 1.82 -0.86
C ILE A 48 5.26 0.41 -0.98
N ARG A 49 4.76 -0.51 -0.15
CA ARG A 49 5.14 -1.92 -0.19
C ARG A 49 3.90 -2.80 -0.14
N GLU A 50 3.90 -3.87 -0.91
CA GLU A 50 2.88 -4.90 -0.79
C GLU A 50 3.07 -5.67 0.51
N VAL A 51 2.02 -5.73 1.33
CA VAL A 51 1.95 -6.61 2.49
C VAL A 51 1.37 -7.92 2.01
N LYS A 52 2.25 -8.87 1.68
CA LYS A 52 1.83 -10.25 1.49
C LYS A 52 1.30 -10.76 2.82
N SER A 53 -0.02 -10.85 2.96
CA SER A 53 -0.61 -11.65 4.02
C SER A 53 0.03 -13.03 3.93
N ALA A 54 0.62 -13.50 5.01
CA ALA A 54 1.24 -14.82 5.10
C ALA A 54 0.15 -15.90 5.01
N SER A 55 -0.42 -16.09 3.82
CA SER A 55 -1.53 -17.01 3.57
C SER A 55 -1.20 -17.94 2.42
N HIS A 56 -0.01 -18.55 2.44
CA HIS A 56 0.22 -19.95 2.03
C HIS A 56 1.70 -20.34 2.19
N THR A 57 2.09 -20.77 3.39
CA THR A 57 3.12 -21.81 3.49
C THR A 57 2.40 -23.06 3.99
N PRO A 58 2.02 -24.00 3.12
CA PRO A 58 1.78 -25.36 3.57
C PRO A 58 3.15 -25.90 3.92
N THR A 59 3.48 -25.88 5.21
CA THR A 59 4.65 -26.59 5.74
C THR A 59 4.43 -28.06 5.41
N ARG A 60 5.24 -28.57 4.47
CA ARG A 60 5.29 -29.98 4.10
C ARG A 60 5.97 -30.80 5.19
#